data_AF-A0A7S2QUC6-F1
#
_entry.id   AF-A0A7S2QUC6-F1
#
_cell.length_a   1.000
_cell.length_b   1.000
_cell.length_c   1.000
_cell.angle_alpha   90.00
_cell.angle_beta   90.00
_cell.angle_gamma   90.00
#
_symmetry.space_group_name_H-M   'P 1'
#
loop_
_entity.id
_entity.type
_entity.pdbx_description
1 polymer ?
#
loop_
_entity_poly.entity_id
_entity_poly.type
_entity_poly.pdbx_seq_one_letter_code
_entity_poly.pdbx_strand_id
1 'polypeptide(L)'
;MLPKVHMLNTTSTRLSRYGQARQMGALLYPLCCSRAQRSAIVVRVSSGDRFSKATAEALTQRPGEQQEQPDPFMTATLRLQKLLEDVSWDYGDQVRHEISNLPVEFKLTLSVNASTTITLLAIVISLATNEDPFGGMQINQAMLDHGALGLGFALPLVLCSFISRTPRMRQAFPVLDSMHDRQAKLLEPFVSGLNLPQLLILCSVVTLPMMMLLLPALHGGFVALGSALQSELLSPIGIHVPGPLRRDLATLLPAVLGSYFGAWVVTRQLSVKRGEFQAIKDAMDNSDRYFRLSESMNSKSGDTAQLSEKTSNAFKAVSVVWLLMRKKVCQLSYVLSALNICYLAIIWHETQDLSTPVAAGIVAFGAELYLSQRALSLKSAARKKVAAEEQRTKE
;
A
#
# COMPACT_ATOMS: atom_id res chain seq x y z
N MET A 1 4.74 15.98 60.45
CA MET A 1 4.85 14.71 59.69
C MET A 1 4.03 14.87 58.43
N LEU A 2 4.72 15.10 57.30
CA LEU A 2 4.15 15.38 55.98
C LEU A 2 4.65 14.29 55.01
N PRO A 3 3.82 13.77 54.09
CA PRO A 3 4.30 12.81 53.10
C PRO A 3 5.05 13.52 51.97
N LYS A 4 6.22 12.96 51.64
CA LYS A 4 7.07 13.30 50.49
C LYS A 4 6.31 13.08 49.19
N VAL A 5 6.12 14.15 48.41
CA VAL A 5 5.71 14.09 47.01
C VAL A 5 6.97 13.90 46.15
N HIS A 6 7.11 12.73 45.53
CA HIS A 6 8.10 12.49 44.49
C HIS A 6 7.65 13.17 43.19
N MET A 7 8.35 14.24 42.80
CA MET A 7 8.32 14.77 41.43
C MET A 7 8.94 13.75 40.48
N LEU A 8 8.13 13.15 39.61
CA LEU A 8 8.61 12.46 38.41
C LEU A 8 8.70 13.48 37.27
N ASN A 9 9.93 13.93 37.04
CA ASN A 9 10.38 14.55 35.80
C ASN A 9 10.18 13.54 34.65
N THR A 10 9.21 13.80 33.77
CA THR A 10 9.14 13.15 32.45
C THR A 10 9.28 14.21 31.37
N THR A 11 10.54 14.48 31.06
CA THR A 11 11.00 15.29 29.94
C THR A 11 10.59 14.67 28.60
N SER A 12 9.78 15.42 27.85
CA SER A 12 10.02 15.79 26.45
C SER A 12 10.62 14.73 25.51
N THR A 13 9.76 13.96 24.82
CA THR A 13 10.11 13.21 23.59
C THR A 13 9.06 13.33 22.47
N ARG A 14 8.25 14.41 22.45
CA ARG A 14 7.15 14.57 21.46
C ARG A 14 7.24 15.76 20.48
N LEU A 15 8.41 16.39 20.30
CA LEU A 15 8.58 17.47 19.31
C LEU A 15 9.50 17.15 18.11
N SER A 16 9.99 15.91 17.97
CA SER A 16 10.85 15.53 16.83
C SER A 16 10.08 15.31 15.50
N ARG A 17 8.75 15.12 15.52
CA ARG A 17 7.99 14.84 14.27
C ARG A 17 7.70 16.06 13.39
N TYR A 18 7.78 17.29 13.91
CA TYR A 18 7.54 18.50 13.11
C TYR A 18 8.81 19.06 12.45
N GLY A 19 10.01 18.68 12.91
CA GLY A 19 11.28 19.11 12.32
C GLY A 19 11.62 18.45 10.97
N GLN A 20 11.18 17.20 10.75
CA GLN A 20 11.46 16.45 9.53
C GLN A 20 10.71 16.98 8.28
N ALA A 21 9.56 17.61 8.45
CA ALA A 21 8.80 18.18 7.33
C ALA A 21 9.45 19.47 6.78
N ARG A 22 10.13 20.26 7.63
CA ARG A 22 10.86 21.47 7.20
C ARG A 22 12.19 21.15 6.51
N GLN A 23 12.88 20.08 6.89
CA GLN A 23 14.12 19.65 6.22
C GLN A 23 13.89 19.08 4.81
N MET A 24 12.72 18.50 4.51
CA MET A 24 12.37 18.13 3.13
C MET A 24 12.23 19.36 2.21
N GLY A 25 11.87 20.54 2.74
CA GLY A 25 11.74 21.77 1.94
C GLY A 25 13.07 22.29 1.40
N ALA A 26 14.18 22.09 2.12
CA ALA A 26 15.52 22.54 1.71
C ALA A 26 16.18 21.61 0.68
N LEU A 27 15.85 20.31 0.69
CA LEU A 27 16.36 19.32 -0.28
C LEU A 27 15.60 19.32 -1.63
N LEU A 28 14.48 20.05 -1.73
CA LEU A 28 13.67 20.15 -2.95
C LEU A 28 14.06 21.33 -3.86
N TYR A 29 15.03 22.16 -3.46
CA TYR A 29 15.40 23.37 -4.19
C TYR A 29 16.32 23.20 -5.42
N PRO A 30 17.10 22.12 -5.62
CA PRO A 30 17.87 21.94 -6.85
C PRO A 30 17.30 20.80 -7.70
N LEU A 31 16.06 20.91 -8.17
CA LEU A 31 15.54 20.02 -9.23
C LEU A 31 14.92 20.86 -10.36
N CYS A 32 15.64 21.85 -10.87
CA CYS A 32 15.31 22.51 -12.15
C CYS A 32 15.59 21.59 -13.36
N CYS A 33 15.04 20.38 -13.38
CA CYS A 33 14.98 19.54 -14.58
C CYS A 33 13.60 19.70 -15.23
N SER A 34 13.58 19.81 -16.57
CA SER A 34 12.38 20.05 -17.37
C SER A 34 11.28 19.01 -17.08
N ARG A 35 10.00 19.39 -17.23
CA ARG A 35 8.85 18.47 -17.06
C ARG A 35 9.03 17.15 -17.83
N ALA A 36 9.64 17.20 -19.00
CA ALA A 36 9.91 16.04 -19.86
C ALA A 36 10.92 15.06 -19.24
N GLN A 37 11.97 15.57 -18.60
CA GLN A 37 12.99 14.73 -17.94
C GLN A 37 12.46 14.11 -16.66
N ARG A 38 11.61 14.84 -15.91
CA ARG A 38 10.89 14.29 -14.76
C ARG A 38 9.91 13.19 -15.16
N SER A 39 9.15 13.38 -16.25
CA SER A 39 8.26 12.33 -16.76
C SER A 39 9.04 11.12 -17.27
N ALA A 40 10.19 11.33 -17.94
CA ALA A 40 11.04 10.23 -18.39
C ALA A 40 11.61 9.42 -17.22
N ILE A 41 12.11 10.08 -16.17
CA ILE A 41 12.62 9.42 -14.96
C ILE A 41 11.48 8.73 -14.20
N VAL A 42 10.30 9.34 -14.08
CA VAL A 42 9.14 8.73 -13.40
C VAL A 42 8.62 7.51 -14.13
N VAL A 43 8.46 7.57 -15.46
CA VAL A 43 8.05 6.44 -16.30
C VAL A 43 9.10 5.33 -16.24
N ARG A 44 10.38 5.71 -16.20
CA ARG A 44 11.50 4.76 -16.06
C ARG A 44 11.51 4.06 -14.70
N VAL A 45 11.48 4.81 -13.60
CA VAL A 45 11.48 4.28 -12.23
C VAL A 45 10.20 3.47 -11.93
N SER A 46 9.05 3.80 -12.52
CA SER A 46 7.81 3.03 -12.32
C SER A 46 7.78 1.70 -13.08
N SER A 47 8.49 1.59 -14.21
CA SER A 47 8.41 0.45 -15.12
C SER A 47 9.50 -0.60 -14.84
N GLY A 48 9.60 -1.08 -13.60
CA GLY A 48 10.65 -2.02 -13.18
C GLY A 48 10.84 -3.27 -14.07
N ASP A 49 9.78 -3.74 -14.75
CA ASP A 49 9.86 -4.89 -15.68
C ASP A 49 10.41 -4.53 -17.08
N ARG A 50 10.27 -3.29 -17.58
CA ARG A 50 10.98 -2.85 -18.80
C ARG A 50 12.47 -2.63 -18.54
N PHE A 51 12.82 -2.35 -17.29
CA PHE A 51 14.19 -2.15 -16.82
C PHE A 51 14.99 -3.45 -16.76
N SER A 52 14.39 -4.54 -16.27
CA SER A 52 15.05 -5.86 -16.26
C SER A 52 15.45 -6.31 -17.67
N LYS A 53 14.63 -6.03 -18.70
CA LYS A 53 14.98 -6.31 -20.11
C LYS A 53 16.13 -5.47 -20.63
N ALA A 54 16.09 -4.14 -20.44
CA ALA A 54 17.19 -3.27 -20.86
C ALA A 54 18.51 -3.57 -20.13
N THR A 55 18.44 -4.09 -18.91
CA THR A 55 19.61 -4.49 -18.11
C THR A 55 20.17 -5.84 -18.57
N ALA A 56 19.31 -6.80 -18.90
CA ALA A 56 19.69 -8.07 -19.48
C ALA A 56 20.38 -7.86 -20.84
N GLU A 57 19.80 -6.99 -21.68
CA GLU A 57 20.35 -6.59 -22.98
C GLU A 57 21.70 -5.84 -22.86
N ALA A 58 21.85 -4.95 -21.87
CA ALA A 58 23.13 -4.26 -21.61
C ALA A 58 24.23 -5.19 -21.08
N LEU A 59 23.87 -6.26 -20.36
CA LEU A 59 24.81 -7.27 -19.87
C LEU A 59 25.20 -8.33 -20.92
N THR A 60 24.45 -8.44 -22.03
CA THR A 60 24.74 -9.36 -23.13
C THR A 60 25.53 -8.74 -24.29
N GLN A 61 25.84 -7.44 -24.23
CA GLN A 61 26.66 -6.79 -25.26
C GLN A 61 28.06 -7.41 -25.33
N ARG A 62 28.43 -7.86 -26.54
CA ARG A 62 29.70 -8.54 -26.84
C ARG A 62 30.91 -7.63 -26.53
N PRO A 63 32.02 -8.19 -26.03
CA PRO A 63 33.26 -7.44 -25.83
C PRO A 63 33.85 -7.06 -27.18
N GLY A 64 33.58 -5.85 -27.67
CA GLY A 64 34.12 -5.35 -28.94
C GLY A 64 33.40 -4.15 -29.53
N GLU A 65 32.13 -3.91 -29.20
CA GLU A 65 31.45 -2.66 -29.57
C GLU A 65 31.85 -1.56 -28.58
N GLN A 66 32.21 -0.39 -29.10
CA GLN A 66 32.48 0.81 -28.31
C GLN A 66 31.32 1.01 -27.33
N GLN A 67 31.54 0.70 -26.05
CA GLN A 67 30.53 0.86 -25.00
C GLN A 67 30.14 2.33 -24.95
N GLU A 68 29.00 2.64 -25.54
CA GLU A 68 28.28 3.88 -25.30
C GLU A 68 28.15 4.02 -23.78
N GLN A 69 28.72 5.10 -23.22
CA GLN A 69 28.77 5.28 -21.77
C GLN A 69 27.37 5.05 -21.19
N PRO A 70 27.20 4.09 -20.25
CA PRO A 70 25.89 3.77 -19.73
C PRO A 70 25.26 5.00 -19.07
N ASP A 71 23.98 5.27 -19.38
CA ASP A 71 23.22 6.40 -18.85
C ASP A 71 23.35 6.44 -17.30
N PRO A 72 23.89 7.52 -16.70
CA PRO A 72 24.14 7.58 -15.26
C PRO A 72 22.88 7.37 -14.43
N PHE A 73 21.71 7.74 -14.97
CA PHE A 73 20.41 7.49 -14.31
C PHE A 73 20.04 6.00 -14.30
N MET A 74 20.44 5.25 -15.33
CA MET A 74 20.23 3.80 -15.40
C MET A 74 21.07 3.10 -14.32
N THR A 75 22.36 3.41 -14.25
CA THR A 75 23.26 2.86 -13.23
C THR A 75 22.80 3.22 -11.82
N ALA A 76 22.38 4.47 -11.60
CA ALA A 76 21.80 4.92 -10.33
C ALA A 76 20.54 4.11 -9.95
N THR A 77 19.65 3.85 -10.91
CA THR A 77 18.41 3.09 -10.69
C THR A 77 18.70 1.64 -10.30
N LEU A 78 19.63 0.98 -10.99
CA LEU A 78 20.04 -0.39 -10.68
C LEU A 78 20.67 -0.50 -9.30
N ARG A 79 21.52 0.47 -8.93
CA ARG A 79 22.10 0.51 -7.59
C ARG A 79 21.07 0.74 -6.51
N LEU A 80 20.08 1.62 -6.76
CA LEU A 80 18.97 1.82 -5.83
C LEU A 80 18.13 0.54 -5.69
N GLN A 81 17.85 -0.16 -6.78
CA GLN A 81 17.14 -1.45 -6.73
C GLN A 81 17.91 -2.48 -5.91
N LYS A 82 19.21 -2.64 -6.18
CA LYS A 82 20.07 -3.55 -5.42
C LYS A 82 20.11 -3.20 -3.94
N LEU A 83 20.28 -1.92 -3.60
CA LEU A 83 20.22 -1.44 -2.22
C LEU A 83 18.89 -1.80 -1.55
N LEU A 84 17.78 -1.60 -2.26
CA LEU A 84 16.45 -1.94 -1.75
C LEU A 84 16.27 -3.44 -1.59
N GLU A 85 16.78 -4.25 -2.52
CA GLU A 85 16.75 -5.72 -2.42
C GLU A 85 17.56 -6.19 -1.21
N ASP A 86 18.79 -5.68 -1.03
CA ASP A 86 19.67 -6.02 0.09
C ASP A 86 19.03 -5.65 1.44
N VAL A 87 18.35 -4.49 1.51
CA VAL A 87 17.67 -4.01 2.74
C VAL A 87 16.31 -4.69 2.95
N SER A 88 15.69 -5.19 1.88
CA SER A 88 14.36 -5.81 1.94
C SER A 88 14.33 -7.18 2.61
N TRP A 89 15.48 -7.78 2.93
CA TRP A 89 15.60 -9.00 3.75
C TRP A 89 15.23 -8.79 5.24
N ASP A 90 14.21 -7.98 5.47
CA ASP A 90 13.53 -7.81 6.74
C ASP A 90 12.59 -9.01 6.99
N TYR A 91 12.29 -9.28 8.26
CA TYR A 91 11.48 -10.42 8.70
C TYR A 91 10.15 -10.55 7.94
N GLY A 92 9.53 -9.42 7.57
CA GLY A 92 8.27 -9.41 6.83
C GLY A 92 8.36 -10.00 5.41
N ASP A 93 9.48 -9.84 4.70
CA ASP A 93 9.63 -10.41 3.35
C ASP A 93 10.03 -11.89 3.42
N GLN A 94 10.75 -12.30 4.47
CA GLN A 94 10.97 -13.71 4.79
C GLN A 94 9.64 -14.44 5.05
N VAL A 95 8.77 -13.89 5.90
CA VAL A 95 7.44 -14.46 6.17
C VAL A 95 6.61 -14.55 4.89
N ARG A 96 6.65 -13.54 4.01
CA ARG A 96 5.96 -13.59 2.71
C ARG A 96 6.53 -14.68 1.80
N HIS A 97 7.85 -14.86 1.79
CA HIS A 97 8.49 -15.90 1.00
C HIS A 97 8.11 -17.29 1.53
N GLU A 98 8.14 -17.49 2.85
CA GLU A 98 7.68 -18.71 3.50
C GLU A 98 6.21 -19.00 3.15
N ILE A 99 5.31 -18.01 3.27
CA ILE A 99 3.91 -18.14 2.88
C ILE A 99 3.77 -18.50 1.40
N SER A 100 4.56 -17.87 0.51
CA SER A 100 4.47 -18.13 -0.93
C SER A 100 4.77 -19.59 -1.30
N ASN A 101 5.67 -20.23 -0.54
CA ASN A 101 6.10 -21.61 -0.70
C ASN A 101 5.17 -22.63 -0.03
N LEU A 102 4.20 -22.19 0.77
CA LEU A 102 3.24 -23.09 1.40
C LEU A 102 2.28 -23.72 0.35
N PRO A 103 1.82 -24.95 0.57
CA PRO A 103 0.70 -25.51 -0.18
C PRO A 103 -0.57 -24.65 -0.04
N VAL A 104 -1.43 -24.71 -1.05
CA VAL A 104 -2.65 -23.89 -1.15
C VAL A 104 -3.57 -24.09 0.06
N GLU A 105 -3.66 -25.32 0.56
CA GLU A 105 -4.49 -25.71 1.69
C GLU A 105 -4.05 -24.96 2.96
N PHE A 106 -2.74 -24.82 3.17
CA PHE A 106 -2.19 -24.10 4.32
C PHE A 106 -2.37 -22.58 4.19
N LYS A 107 -2.27 -22.03 2.97
CA LYS A 107 -2.57 -20.61 2.73
C LYS A 107 -4.02 -20.25 3.07
N LEU A 108 -4.96 -21.10 2.64
CA LEU A 108 -6.37 -20.93 2.95
C LEU A 108 -6.64 -21.12 4.46
N THR A 109 -6.05 -22.13 5.08
CA THR A 109 -6.18 -22.37 6.53
C THR A 109 -5.65 -21.19 7.36
N LEU A 110 -4.49 -20.64 7.00
CA LEU A 110 -3.93 -19.45 7.64
C LEU A 110 -4.88 -18.25 7.50
N SER A 111 -5.44 -18.05 6.30
CA SER A 111 -6.39 -16.97 6.02
C SER A 111 -7.67 -17.13 6.83
N VAL A 112 -8.20 -18.35 6.94
CA VAL A 112 -9.37 -18.68 7.76
C VAL A 112 -9.07 -18.43 9.24
N ASN A 113 -7.91 -18.83 9.76
CA ASN A 113 -7.56 -18.61 11.17
C ASN A 113 -7.45 -17.12 11.51
N ALA A 114 -6.78 -16.34 10.65
CA ALA A 114 -6.69 -14.89 10.80
C ALA A 114 -8.09 -14.24 10.76
N SER A 115 -8.93 -14.69 9.84
CA SER A 115 -10.30 -14.21 9.65
C SER A 115 -11.19 -14.54 10.84
N THR A 116 -11.12 -15.75 11.38
CA THR A 116 -11.83 -16.15 12.60
C THR A 116 -11.42 -15.27 13.78
N THR A 117 -10.13 -14.92 13.89
CA THR A 117 -9.65 -14.02 14.96
C THR A 117 -10.25 -12.62 14.83
N ILE A 118 -10.31 -12.10 13.60
CA ILE A 118 -10.94 -10.81 13.30
C ILE A 118 -12.44 -10.85 13.60
N THR A 119 -13.14 -11.92 13.20
CA THR A 119 -14.56 -12.11 13.47
C THR A 119 -14.84 -12.17 14.98
N LEU A 120 -14.06 -12.94 15.74
CA LEU A 120 -14.20 -13.01 17.19
C LEU A 120 -13.98 -11.64 17.83
N LEU A 121 -12.97 -10.89 17.39
CA LEU A 121 -12.73 -9.53 17.87
C LEU A 121 -13.91 -8.61 17.55
N ALA A 122 -14.44 -8.67 16.34
CA ALA A 122 -15.61 -7.88 15.93
C ALA A 122 -16.84 -8.20 16.78
N ILE A 123 -17.10 -9.50 17.05
CA ILE A 123 -18.20 -9.94 17.91
C ILE A 123 -18.01 -9.40 19.33
N VAL A 124 -16.81 -9.54 19.91
CA VAL A 124 -16.52 -9.05 21.27
C VAL A 124 -16.74 -7.54 21.38
N ILE A 125 -16.25 -6.76 20.41
CA ILE A 125 -16.44 -5.30 20.40
C ILE A 125 -17.92 -4.94 20.25
N SER A 126 -18.66 -5.61 19.36
CA SER A 126 -20.08 -5.34 19.14
C SER A 126 -20.90 -5.67 20.40
N LEU A 127 -20.66 -6.82 21.02
CA LEU A 127 -21.31 -7.21 22.28
C LEU A 127 -20.97 -6.24 23.42
N ALA A 128 -19.71 -5.80 23.53
CA ALA A 128 -19.30 -4.83 24.54
C ALA A 128 -19.95 -3.45 24.36
N THR A 129 -20.44 -3.15 23.16
CA THR A 129 -21.06 -1.87 22.80
C THR A 129 -22.57 -1.96 22.60
N ASN A 130 -23.17 -3.13 22.87
CA ASN A 130 -24.58 -3.45 22.63
C ASN A 130 -25.04 -3.29 21.17
N GLU A 131 -24.12 -3.43 20.21
CA GLU A 131 -24.44 -3.48 18.79
C GLU A 131 -24.64 -4.92 18.32
N ASP A 132 -25.47 -5.09 17.28
CA ASP A 132 -25.62 -6.38 16.61
C ASP A 132 -24.33 -6.70 15.81
N PRO A 133 -23.58 -7.77 16.16
CA PRO A 133 -22.35 -8.13 15.45
C PRO A 133 -22.58 -8.49 13.98
N PHE A 134 -23.80 -8.87 13.60
CA PHE A 134 -24.16 -9.19 12.23
C PHE A 134 -24.74 -7.99 11.48
N GLY A 135 -24.88 -6.83 12.12
CA GLY A 135 -25.30 -5.57 11.50
C GLY A 135 -26.60 -5.71 10.70
N GLY A 136 -27.58 -6.45 11.23
CA GLY A 136 -28.89 -6.67 10.62
C GLY A 136 -28.97 -7.87 9.66
N MET A 137 -27.88 -8.62 9.42
CA MET A 137 -27.91 -9.77 8.51
C MET A 137 -28.77 -10.90 9.07
N GLN A 138 -29.87 -11.21 8.39
CA GLN A 138 -30.79 -12.30 8.74
C GLN A 138 -30.59 -13.50 7.80
N ILE A 139 -30.66 -14.74 8.28
CA ILE A 139 -30.58 -15.92 7.41
C ILE A 139 -31.99 -16.24 6.87
N ASN A 140 -32.44 -15.48 5.89
CA ASN A 140 -33.75 -15.64 5.25
C ASN A 140 -33.69 -15.30 3.74
N GLN A 141 -34.85 -15.33 3.07
CA GLN A 141 -34.91 -14.94 1.64
C GLN A 141 -34.49 -13.48 1.42
N ALA A 142 -34.73 -12.58 2.38
CA ALA A 142 -34.33 -11.17 2.27
C ALA A 142 -32.80 -11.01 2.18
N MET A 143 -32.00 -11.90 2.77
CA MET A 143 -30.55 -11.92 2.58
C MET A 143 -30.14 -12.08 1.12
N LEU A 144 -30.87 -12.90 0.36
CA LEU A 144 -30.60 -13.10 -1.07
C LEU A 144 -30.95 -11.84 -1.85
N ASP A 145 -32.05 -11.18 -1.50
CA ASP A 145 -32.48 -9.92 -2.14
C ASP A 145 -31.49 -8.78 -1.84
N HIS A 146 -31.09 -8.62 -0.57
CA HIS A 146 -30.07 -7.66 -0.14
C HIS A 146 -28.69 -7.96 -0.74
N GLY A 147 -28.31 -9.24 -0.81
CA GLY A 147 -27.10 -9.67 -1.51
C GLY A 147 -27.13 -9.32 -3.00
N ALA A 148 -28.28 -9.51 -3.67
CA ALA A 148 -28.46 -9.13 -5.07
C ALA A 148 -28.37 -7.62 -5.27
N LEU A 149 -28.94 -6.81 -4.37
CA LEU A 149 -28.73 -5.35 -4.36
C LEU A 149 -27.24 -5.00 -4.21
N GLY A 150 -26.51 -5.73 -3.35
CA GLY A 150 -25.07 -5.60 -3.17
C GLY A 150 -24.28 -5.79 -4.47
N LEU A 151 -24.71 -6.70 -5.35
CA LEU A 151 -24.10 -6.87 -6.68
C LEU A 151 -24.25 -5.61 -7.54
N GLY A 152 -25.41 -4.96 -7.47
CA GLY A 152 -25.65 -3.66 -8.14
C GLY A 152 -24.73 -2.57 -7.60
N PHE A 153 -24.60 -2.48 -6.27
CA PHE A 153 -23.69 -1.54 -5.62
C PHE A 153 -22.19 -1.83 -5.86
N ALA A 154 -21.83 -3.07 -6.22
CA ALA A 154 -20.45 -3.43 -6.57
C ALA A 154 -20.01 -2.84 -7.91
N LEU A 155 -20.94 -2.64 -8.84
CA LEU A 155 -20.68 -2.23 -10.21
C LEU A 155 -19.80 -0.97 -10.33
N PRO A 156 -20.05 0.15 -9.63
CA PRO A 156 -19.16 1.32 -9.69
C PRO A 156 -17.73 1.03 -9.18
N LEU A 157 -17.59 0.19 -8.14
CA LEU A 157 -16.26 -0.19 -7.60
C LEU A 157 -15.48 -1.05 -8.60
N VAL A 158 -16.16 -2.03 -9.19
CA VAL A 158 -15.58 -2.90 -10.22
C VAL A 158 -15.22 -2.09 -11.47
N LEU A 159 -16.10 -1.23 -11.96
CA LEU A 159 -15.81 -0.36 -13.10
C LEU A 159 -14.62 0.56 -12.82
N CYS A 160 -14.54 1.15 -11.64
CA CYS A 160 -13.38 1.95 -11.23
C CYS A 160 -12.09 1.13 -11.29
N SER A 161 -12.10 -0.12 -10.81
CA SER A 161 -10.97 -1.06 -10.89
C SER A 161 -10.55 -1.40 -12.34
N PHE A 162 -11.51 -1.63 -13.23
CA PHE A 162 -11.22 -1.89 -14.64
C PHE A 162 -10.66 -0.64 -15.34
N ILE A 163 -11.30 0.52 -15.12
CA ILE A 163 -10.92 1.79 -15.73
C ILE A 163 -9.52 2.21 -15.28
N SER A 164 -9.20 2.08 -13.98
CA SER A 164 -7.89 2.42 -13.41
C SER A 164 -6.74 1.64 -14.05
N ARG A 165 -7.03 0.44 -14.56
CA ARG A 165 -6.06 -0.44 -15.22
C ARG A 165 -5.98 -0.25 -16.73
N THR A 166 -6.78 0.61 -17.35
CA THR A 166 -6.72 0.87 -18.79
C THR A 166 -5.42 1.58 -19.18
N PRO A 167 -4.87 1.36 -20.40
CA PRO A 167 -3.64 2.02 -20.85
C PRO A 167 -3.74 3.55 -20.83
N ARG A 168 -4.91 4.11 -21.19
CA ARG A 168 -5.16 5.56 -21.16
C ARG A 168 -5.03 6.11 -19.74
N MET A 169 -5.62 5.43 -18.76
CA MET A 169 -5.55 5.86 -17.37
C MET A 169 -4.14 5.71 -16.78
N ARG A 170 -3.42 4.65 -17.14
CA ARG A 170 -2.01 4.47 -16.73
C ARG A 170 -1.08 5.53 -17.31
N GLN A 171 -1.32 5.96 -18.55
CA GLN A 171 -0.56 7.06 -19.17
C GLN A 171 -0.85 8.40 -18.49
N ALA A 172 -2.11 8.66 -18.15
CA ALA A 172 -2.51 9.88 -17.44
C ALA A 172 -2.02 9.90 -15.97
N PHE A 173 -2.04 8.75 -15.29
CA PHE A 173 -1.69 8.61 -13.88
C PHE A 173 -0.73 7.43 -13.66
N PRO A 174 0.58 7.59 -13.90
CA PRO A 174 1.57 6.51 -13.74
C PRO A 174 1.69 6.00 -12.30
N VAL A 175 1.22 6.78 -11.32
CA VAL A 175 1.14 6.38 -9.91
C VAL A 175 0.20 5.19 -9.72
N LEU A 176 -0.87 5.06 -10.52
CA LEU A 176 -1.79 3.92 -10.45
C LEU A 176 -1.11 2.60 -10.80
N ASP A 177 -0.27 2.59 -11.84
CA ASP A 177 0.47 1.39 -12.24
C ASP A 177 1.43 0.94 -11.12
N SER A 178 2.13 1.89 -10.51
CA SER A 178 2.99 1.63 -9.34
C SER A 178 2.21 1.13 -8.11
N MET A 179 0.98 1.61 -7.92
CA MET A 179 0.09 1.19 -6.85
C MET A 179 -0.38 -0.24 -7.07
N HIS A 180 -0.92 -0.55 -8.25
CA HIS A 180 -1.40 -1.89 -8.59
C HIS A 180 -0.28 -2.92 -8.60
N ASP A 181 0.91 -2.56 -9.08
CA ASP A 181 2.08 -3.44 -9.00
C ASP A 181 2.47 -3.76 -7.56
N ARG A 182 2.39 -2.78 -6.66
CA ARG A 182 2.63 -3.02 -5.23
C ARG A 182 1.53 -3.89 -4.60
N GLN A 183 0.27 -3.59 -4.87
CA GLN A 183 -0.85 -4.39 -4.39
C GLN A 183 -0.73 -5.84 -4.88
N ALA A 184 -0.40 -6.05 -6.15
CA ALA A 184 -0.17 -7.37 -6.72
C ALA A 184 0.97 -8.10 -6.03
N LYS A 185 2.12 -7.44 -5.79
CA LYS A 185 3.25 -8.03 -5.04
C LYS A 185 2.89 -8.38 -3.59
N LEU A 186 2.06 -7.58 -2.93
CA LEU A 186 1.59 -7.87 -1.57
C LEU A 186 0.65 -9.09 -1.53
N LEU A 187 -0.16 -9.27 -2.58
CA LEU A 187 -1.16 -10.33 -2.69
C LEU A 187 -0.62 -11.63 -3.31
N GLU A 188 0.46 -11.55 -4.09
CA GLU A 188 1.11 -12.67 -4.76
C GLU A 188 1.33 -13.90 -3.86
N PRO A 189 1.87 -13.81 -2.63
CA PRO A 189 2.07 -14.99 -1.78
C PRO A 189 0.75 -15.71 -1.45
N PHE A 190 -0.36 -14.98 -1.35
CA PHE A 190 -1.67 -15.53 -1.01
C PHE A 190 -2.43 -16.06 -2.23
N VAL A 191 -2.29 -15.41 -3.39
CA VAL A 191 -3.08 -15.72 -4.60
C VAL A 191 -2.38 -16.70 -5.54
N SER A 192 -1.06 -16.84 -5.43
CA SER A 192 -0.28 -17.76 -6.25
C SER A 192 -0.75 -19.21 -6.09
N GLY A 193 -1.11 -19.83 -7.22
CA GLY A 193 -1.57 -21.22 -7.29
C GLY A 193 -3.05 -21.44 -6.97
N LEU A 194 -3.83 -20.39 -6.65
CA LEU A 194 -5.25 -20.53 -6.38
C LEU A 194 -6.07 -20.65 -7.66
N ASN A 195 -6.98 -21.62 -7.68
CA ASN A 195 -8.05 -21.72 -8.67
C ASN A 195 -9.15 -20.69 -8.37
N LEU A 196 -10.00 -20.38 -9.37
CA LEU A 196 -11.11 -19.44 -9.22
C LEU A 196 -12.02 -19.70 -8.00
N PRO A 197 -12.50 -20.93 -7.71
CA PRO A 197 -13.32 -21.18 -6.54
C PRO A 197 -12.57 -20.94 -5.22
N GLN A 198 -11.27 -21.27 -5.16
CA GLN A 198 -10.44 -21.01 -3.97
C GLN A 198 -10.22 -19.51 -3.78
N LEU A 199 -10.11 -18.74 -4.87
CA LEU A 199 -10.05 -17.29 -4.82
C LEU A 199 -11.34 -16.69 -4.27
N LEU A 200 -12.51 -17.20 -4.68
CA LEU A 200 -13.79 -16.78 -4.14
C LEU A 200 -13.91 -17.10 -2.64
N ILE A 201 -13.48 -18.28 -2.22
CA ILE A 201 -13.41 -18.64 -0.79
C ILE A 201 -12.53 -17.66 -0.03
N LEU A 202 -11.33 -17.36 -0.55
CA LEU A 202 -10.43 -16.38 0.06
C LEU A 202 -11.07 -14.98 0.14
N CYS A 203 -11.76 -14.54 -0.91
CA CYS A 203 -12.49 -13.27 -0.92
C CYS A 203 -13.55 -13.23 0.18
N SER A 204 -14.39 -14.26 0.31
CA SER A 204 -15.42 -14.33 1.33
C SER A 204 -14.82 -14.36 2.73
N VAL A 205 -13.78 -15.19 2.93
CA VAL A 205 -13.08 -15.36 4.20
C VAL A 205 -12.44 -14.06 4.67
N VAL A 206 -11.87 -13.25 3.77
CA VAL A 206 -11.25 -11.97 4.15
C VAL A 206 -12.28 -10.84 4.27
N THR A 207 -13.24 -10.77 3.35
CA THR A 207 -14.16 -9.62 3.26
C THR A 207 -15.17 -9.62 4.40
N LEU A 208 -15.80 -10.76 4.70
CA LEU A 208 -16.85 -10.83 5.71
C LEU A 208 -16.38 -10.37 7.11
N PRO A 209 -15.28 -10.91 7.68
CA PRO A 209 -14.76 -10.44 8.98
C PRO A 209 -14.37 -8.97 8.94
N MET A 210 -13.78 -8.50 7.84
CA MET A 210 -13.39 -7.10 7.71
C MET A 210 -14.61 -6.18 7.68
N MET A 211 -15.72 -6.58 7.06
CA MET A 211 -16.98 -5.82 7.11
C MET A 211 -17.60 -5.84 8.51
N MET A 212 -17.62 -7.00 9.19
CA MET A 212 -18.08 -7.08 10.59
C MET A 212 -17.26 -6.18 11.52
N LEU A 213 -15.93 -6.14 11.33
CA LEU A 213 -15.06 -5.29 12.12
C LEU A 213 -15.26 -3.80 11.78
N LEU A 214 -15.24 -3.44 10.50
CA LEU A 214 -15.23 -2.04 10.07
C LEU A 214 -16.60 -1.35 10.17
N LEU A 215 -17.70 -2.11 10.13
CA LEU A 215 -19.05 -1.58 10.13
C LEU A 215 -19.68 -1.66 11.52
N PRO A 216 -20.30 -2.77 11.99
CA PRO A 216 -21.00 -2.78 13.28
C PRO A 216 -20.05 -2.60 14.47
N ALA A 217 -18.90 -3.28 14.49
CA ALA A 217 -18.00 -3.21 15.65
C ALA A 217 -17.38 -1.81 15.84
N LEU A 218 -16.88 -1.19 14.76
CA LEU A 218 -16.39 0.18 14.85
C LEU A 218 -17.51 1.18 15.09
N HIS A 219 -18.71 0.98 14.52
CA HIS A 219 -19.87 1.81 14.80
C HIS A 219 -20.17 1.86 16.30
N GLY A 220 -20.37 0.70 16.92
CA GLY A 220 -20.61 0.59 18.36
C GLY A 220 -19.49 1.19 19.20
N GLY A 221 -18.24 0.93 18.82
CA GLY A 221 -17.08 1.49 19.50
C GLY A 221 -17.06 3.03 19.49
N PHE A 222 -17.36 3.65 18.36
CA PHE A 222 -17.40 5.11 18.24
C PHE A 222 -18.63 5.73 18.91
N VAL A 223 -19.79 5.06 18.86
CA VAL A 223 -21.00 5.51 19.56
C VAL A 223 -20.79 5.47 21.08
N ALA A 224 -20.21 4.38 21.60
CA ALA A 224 -19.87 4.25 23.02
C ALA A 224 -18.81 5.27 23.47
N LEU A 225 -17.79 5.51 22.64
CA LEU A 225 -16.80 6.56 22.92
C LEU A 225 -17.44 7.95 22.92
N GLY A 226 -18.32 8.23 21.95
CA GLY A 226 -19.04 9.50 21.86
C GLY A 226 -19.95 9.76 23.06
N SER A 227 -20.67 8.73 23.54
CA SER A 227 -21.51 8.85 24.73
C SER A 227 -20.69 9.08 26.00
N ALA A 228 -19.55 8.39 26.16
CA ALA A 228 -18.63 8.59 27.28
C ALA A 228 -18.02 9.99 27.29
N LEU A 229 -17.54 10.48 26.14
CA LEU A 229 -17.01 11.84 26.01
C LEU A 229 -18.09 12.88 26.31
N GLN A 230 -19.33 12.65 25.89
CA GLN A 230 -20.43 13.56 26.19
C GLN A 230 -20.75 13.60 27.69
N SER A 231 -20.79 12.44 28.36
CA SER A 231 -21.07 12.38 29.79
C SER A 231 -19.96 12.99 30.64
N GLU A 232 -18.69 12.82 30.27
CA GLU A 232 -17.55 13.24 31.09
C GLU A 232 -17.06 14.66 30.79
N LEU A 233 -16.99 15.06 29.51
CA LEU A 233 -16.37 16.35 29.12
C LEU A 233 -17.38 17.46 28.85
N LEU A 234 -18.56 17.15 28.30
CA LEU A 234 -19.51 18.18 27.86
C LEU A 234 -20.57 18.50 28.92
N SER A 235 -20.96 17.50 29.73
CA SER A 235 -21.90 17.71 30.83
C SER A 235 -21.49 18.81 31.84
N PRO A 236 -20.19 19.00 32.19
CA PRO A 236 -19.80 20.05 33.12
C PRO A 236 -19.80 21.45 32.48
N ILE A 237 -19.73 21.54 31.15
CA ILE A 237 -19.56 22.81 30.40
C ILE A 237 -20.91 23.34 29.90
N GLY A 238 -22.01 22.57 30.05
CA GLY A 238 -23.37 23.01 29.69
C GLY A 238 -23.65 23.08 28.17
N ILE A 239 -22.73 22.58 27.33
CA ILE A 239 -22.90 22.58 25.87
C ILE A 239 -23.86 21.47 25.46
N HIS A 240 -25.08 21.84 25.07
CA HIS A 240 -26.07 20.91 24.54
C HIS A 240 -26.03 20.93 23.00
N VAL A 241 -25.62 19.81 22.39
CA VAL A 241 -25.70 19.65 20.94
C VAL A 241 -27.15 19.39 20.54
N PRO A 242 -27.72 20.11 19.54
CA PRO A 242 -29.08 19.88 19.08
C PRO A 242 -29.31 18.43 18.65
N GLY A 243 -30.45 17.85 19.04
CA GLY A 243 -30.84 16.47 18.75
C GLY A 243 -30.70 15.98 17.29
N PRO A 244 -31.14 16.74 16.26
CA PRO A 244 -31.00 16.28 14.88
C PRO A 244 -29.54 16.20 14.43
N LEU A 245 -28.73 17.19 14.79
CA LEU A 245 -27.29 17.23 14.47
C LEU A 245 -26.54 16.08 15.15
N ARG A 246 -26.98 15.68 16.35
CA ARG A 246 -26.44 14.53 17.08
C ARG A 246 -26.70 13.21 16.35
N ARG A 247 -27.88 13.04 15.74
CA ARG A 247 -28.23 11.82 15.00
C ARG A 247 -27.40 11.68 13.71
N ASP A 248 -27.28 12.76 12.94
CA ASP A 248 -26.51 12.73 11.68
C ASP A 248 -25.00 12.62 11.94
N LEU A 249 -24.50 13.23 13.01
CA LEU A 249 -23.09 13.04 13.42
C LEU A 249 -22.84 11.62 13.93
N ALA A 250 -23.78 11.01 14.66
CA ALA A 250 -23.63 9.66 15.17
C ALA A 250 -23.56 8.61 14.04
N THR A 251 -24.15 8.88 12.88
CA THR A 251 -24.10 7.98 11.72
C THR A 251 -22.86 8.24 10.84
N LEU A 252 -22.53 9.50 10.58
CA LEU A 252 -21.40 9.87 9.72
C LEU A 252 -20.03 9.70 10.39
N LEU A 253 -19.92 10.00 11.68
CA LEU A 253 -18.64 10.01 12.38
C LEU A 253 -18.00 8.61 12.42
N PRO A 254 -18.71 7.52 12.74
CA PRO A 254 -18.12 6.18 12.70
C PRO A 254 -17.72 5.75 11.28
N ALA A 255 -18.49 6.12 10.25
CA ALA A 255 -18.14 5.84 8.86
C ALA A 255 -16.85 6.57 8.44
N VAL A 256 -16.69 7.85 8.83
CA VAL A 256 -15.48 8.64 8.55
C VAL A 256 -14.28 8.13 9.33
N LEU A 257 -14.45 7.80 10.61
CA LEU A 257 -13.35 7.29 11.44
C LEU A 257 -12.96 5.85 11.06
N GLY A 258 -13.93 5.00 10.72
CA GLY A 258 -13.71 3.66 10.22
C GLY A 258 -13.00 3.66 8.86
N SER A 259 -13.42 4.53 7.94
CA SER A 259 -12.72 4.73 6.67
C SER A 259 -11.32 5.29 6.85
N TYR A 260 -11.10 6.24 7.76
CA TYR A 260 -9.77 6.72 8.15
C TYR A 260 -8.90 5.57 8.66
N PHE A 261 -9.40 4.76 9.59
CA PHE A 261 -8.65 3.67 10.21
C PHE A 261 -8.31 2.57 9.20
N GLY A 262 -9.30 2.10 8.43
CA GLY A 262 -9.07 1.07 7.42
C GLY A 262 -8.13 1.55 6.31
N ALA A 263 -8.27 2.80 5.85
CA ALA A 263 -7.34 3.40 4.90
C ALA A 263 -5.92 3.53 5.47
N TRP A 264 -5.79 3.86 6.75
CA TRP A 264 -4.50 3.92 7.43
C TRP A 264 -3.84 2.54 7.49
N VAL A 265 -4.58 1.48 7.81
CA VAL A 265 -4.07 0.09 7.81
C VAL A 265 -3.57 -0.32 6.42
N VAL A 266 -4.36 -0.08 5.37
CA VAL A 266 -3.95 -0.38 3.98
C VAL A 266 -2.71 0.41 3.58
N THR A 267 -2.67 1.70 3.92
CA THR A 267 -1.56 2.59 3.56
C THR A 267 -0.28 2.21 4.28
N ARG A 268 -0.36 1.70 5.51
CA ARG A 268 0.81 1.17 6.25
C ARG A 268 1.47 0.02 5.50
N GLN A 269 0.70 -0.88 4.90
CA GLN A 269 1.23 -2.00 4.10
C GLN A 269 1.92 -1.55 2.80
N LEU A 270 1.51 -0.39 2.27
CA LEU A 270 2.07 0.20 1.05
C LEU A 270 3.16 1.24 1.31
N SER A 271 3.40 1.61 2.58
CA SER A 271 4.37 2.63 2.97
C SER A 271 5.82 2.15 2.81
N VAL A 272 6.76 3.11 2.70
CA VAL A 272 8.19 2.80 2.71
C VAL A 272 8.56 2.30 4.10
N LYS A 273 9.22 1.14 4.18
CA LYS A 273 9.67 0.60 5.48
C LYS A 273 10.69 1.56 6.09
N ARG A 274 10.73 1.62 7.42
CA ARG A 274 11.67 2.51 8.12
C ARG A 274 13.14 2.18 7.78
N GLY A 275 13.47 0.89 7.65
CA GLY A 275 14.78 0.41 7.22
C GLY A 275 15.14 0.88 5.80
N GLU A 276 14.25 0.69 4.84
CA GLU A 276 14.42 1.17 3.45
C GLU A 276 14.67 2.68 3.41
N PHE A 277 13.87 3.47 4.15
CA PHE A 277 14.04 4.92 4.18
C PHE A 277 15.39 5.33 4.76
N GLN A 278 15.80 4.70 5.86
CA GLN A 278 17.08 5.00 6.51
C GLN A 278 18.25 4.60 5.60
N ALA A 279 18.20 3.42 4.98
CA ALA A 279 19.23 2.97 4.05
C ALA A 279 19.35 3.87 2.82
N ILE A 280 18.22 4.31 2.23
CA ILE A 280 18.24 5.28 1.13
C ILE A 280 18.86 6.59 1.58
N LYS A 281 18.47 7.09 2.76
CA LYS A 281 19.02 8.34 3.29
C LYS A 281 20.54 8.24 3.49
N ASP A 282 20.99 7.18 4.15
CA ASP A 282 22.41 6.96 4.42
C ASP A 282 23.20 6.75 3.11
N ALA A 283 22.62 6.05 2.13
CA ALA A 283 23.21 5.90 0.80
C ALA A 283 23.28 7.23 0.04
N MET A 284 22.26 8.08 0.14
CA MET A 284 22.28 9.43 -0.46
C MET A 284 23.36 10.30 0.18
N ASP A 285 23.47 10.29 1.51
CA ASP A 285 24.46 11.09 2.25
C ASP A 285 25.90 10.63 1.95
N ASN A 286 26.11 9.33 1.67
CA ASN A 286 27.42 8.76 1.35
C ASN A 286 27.71 8.59 -0.15
N SER A 287 26.76 8.92 -1.03
CA SER A 287 26.87 8.67 -2.48
C SER A 287 28.07 9.36 -3.12
N ASP A 288 28.38 10.61 -2.74
CA ASP A 288 29.53 11.34 -3.29
C ASP A 288 30.85 10.62 -3.00
N ARG A 289 31.01 10.12 -1.77
CA ARG A 289 32.21 9.38 -1.36
C ARG A 289 32.29 8.03 -2.08
N TYR A 290 31.15 7.34 -2.18
CA TYR A 290 31.06 6.03 -2.81
C TYR A 290 31.42 6.09 -4.30
N PHE A 291 30.82 7.00 -5.06
CA PHE A 291 31.07 7.11 -6.49
C PHE A 291 32.47 7.62 -6.81
N ARG A 292 33.04 8.49 -5.96
CA ARG A 292 34.44 8.93 -6.11
C ARG A 292 35.40 7.75 -5.93
N LEU A 293 35.14 6.90 -4.93
CA LEU A 293 35.96 5.71 -4.68
C LEU A 293 35.81 4.67 -5.80
N SER A 294 34.57 4.39 -6.24
CA SER A 294 34.32 3.37 -7.27
C SER A 294 34.95 3.71 -8.61
N GLU A 295 35.00 5.00 -8.97
CA GLU A 295 35.66 5.41 -10.21
C GLU A 295 37.18 5.42 -10.07
N SER A 296 37.73 5.84 -8.92
CA SER A 296 39.18 5.79 -8.68
C SER A 296 39.78 4.38 -8.82
N MET A 297 38.99 3.33 -8.56
CA MET A 297 39.41 1.94 -8.72
C MET A 297 39.34 1.45 -10.18
N ASN A 298 38.47 2.04 -10.99
CA ASN A 298 38.18 1.55 -12.34
C ASN A 298 38.85 2.37 -13.46
N SER A 299 39.39 3.55 -13.17
CA SER A 299 39.81 4.49 -14.20
C SER A 299 41.33 4.76 -14.26
N LYS A 300 41.88 4.74 -15.47
CA LYS A 300 43.25 5.20 -15.82
C LYS A 300 43.29 6.60 -16.49
N SER A 301 42.17 7.33 -16.59
CA SER A 301 42.07 8.61 -17.33
C SER A 301 41.46 9.75 -16.49
N GLY A 302 41.75 11.00 -16.87
CA GLY A 302 41.50 12.22 -16.05
C GLY A 302 40.06 12.76 -15.96
N ASP A 303 39.09 12.21 -16.71
CA ASP A 303 37.70 12.72 -16.75
C ASP A 303 36.76 12.16 -15.66
N THR A 304 37.32 11.44 -14.69
CA THR A 304 36.55 10.65 -13.72
C THR A 304 35.90 11.50 -12.63
N ALA A 305 36.49 12.63 -12.26
CA ALA A 305 35.87 13.51 -11.26
C ALA A 305 34.47 14.00 -11.70
N GLN A 306 34.31 14.31 -12.99
CA GLN A 306 33.04 14.82 -13.52
C GLN A 306 31.99 13.72 -13.70
N LEU A 307 32.39 12.52 -14.11
CA LEU A 307 31.48 11.39 -14.27
C LEU A 307 30.95 10.91 -12.90
N SER A 308 31.83 10.89 -11.90
CA SER A 308 31.48 10.55 -10.51
C SER A 308 30.44 11.49 -9.92
N GLU A 309 30.63 12.80 -10.11
CA GLU A 309 29.68 13.82 -9.66
C GLU A 309 28.33 13.69 -10.38
N LYS A 310 28.34 13.48 -11.70
CA LYS A 310 27.11 13.25 -12.49
C LYS A 310 26.36 12.02 -12.00
N THR A 311 27.06 10.92 -11.73
CA THR A 311 26.46 9.66 -11.27
C THR A 311 25.91 9.76 -9.84
N SER A 312 26.64 10.44 -8.95
CA SER A 312 26.16 10.72 -7.59
C SER A 312 24.90 11.58 -7.59
N ASN A 313 24.90 12.66 -8.37
CA ASN A 313 23.72 13.53 -8.53
C ASN A 313 22.54 12.78 -9.16
N ALA A 314 22.79 11.89 -10.13
CA ALA A 314 21.78 11.01 -10.68
C ALA A 314 21.21 10.06 -9.61
N PHE A 315 22.04 9.46 -8.76
CA PHE A 315 21.60 8.60 -7.66
C PHE A 315 20.74 9.33 -6.64
N LYS A 316 21.14 10.53 -6.22
CA LYS A 316 20.34 11.39 -5.33
C LYS A 316 18.99 11.72 -5.97
N ALA A 317 18.98 12.12 -7.24
CA ALA A 317 17.76 12.46 -7.97
C ALA A 317 16.80 11.26 -8.09
N VAL A 318 17.31 10.09 -8.49
CA VAL A 318 16.50 8.86 -8.62
C VAL A 318 15.93 8.44 -7.26
N SER A 319 16.73 8.52 -6.20
CA SER A 319 16.29 8.19 -4.84
C SER A 319 15.17 9.11 -4.34
N VAL A 320 15.30 10.43 -4.56
CA VAL A 320 14.25 11.41 -4.22
C VAL A 320 12.99 11.15 -5.04
N VAL A 321 13.11 10.92 -6.36
CA VAL A 321 11.96 10.63 -7.23
C VAL A 321 11.26 9.35 -6.77
N TRP A 322 12.02 8.30 -6.41
CA TRP A 322 11.46 7.06 -5.88
C TRP A 322 10.66 7.31 -4.59
N LEU A 323 11.22 8.05 -3.62
CA LEU A 323 10.53 8.39 -2.37
C LEU A 323 9.27 9.21 -2.60
N LEU A 324 9.30 10.18 -3.52
CA LEU A 324 8.13 10.98 -3.89
C LEU A 324 7.05 10.13 -4.54
N MET A 325 7.41 9.22 -5.45
CA MET A 325 6.48 8.28 -6.06
C MET A 325 5.84 7.38 -5.00
N ARG A 326 6.62 6.87 -4.03
CA ARG A 326 6.05 6.07 -2.93
C ARG A 326 5.07 6.88 -2.07
N LYS A 327 5.38 8.13 -1.74
CA LYS A 327 4.47 9.02 -1.03
C LYS A 327 3.15 9.21 -1.80
N LYS A 328 3.23 9.42 -3.12
CA LYS A 328 2.04 9.58 -3.97
C LYS A 328 1.20 8.30 -4.06
N VAL A 329 1.83 7.14 -4.19
CA VAL A 329 1.13 5.84 -4.14
C VAL A 329 0.39 5.67 -2.81
N CYS A 330 1.04 5.97 -1.69
CA CYS A 330 0.44 5.87 -0.36
C CYS A 330 -0.76 6.81 -0.20
N GLN A 331 -0.62 8.07 -0.62
CA GLN A 331 -1.71 9.06 -0.56
C GLN A 331 -2.91 8.64 -1.41
N LEU A 332 -2.65 8.19 -2.64
CA LEU A 332 -3.72 7.74 -3.53
C LEU A 332 -4.42 6.50 -2.98
N SER A 333 -3.66 5.52 -2.48
CA SER A 333 -4.20 4.30 -1.87
C SER A 333 -5.04 4.63 -0.64
N TYR A 334 -4.56 5.54 0.20
CA TYR A 334 -5.30 6.03 1.36
C TYR A 334 -6.66 6.61 0.96
N VAL A 335 -6.67 7.54 0.00
CA VAL A 335 -7.90 8.20 -0.45
C VAL A 335 -8.87 7.18 -1.06
N LEU A 336 -8.40 6.29 -1.94
CA LEU A 336 -9.25 5.27 -2.56
C LEU A 336 -9.79 4.28 -1.54
N SER A 337 -8.97 3.80 -0.60
CA SER A 337 -9.44 2.91 0.46
C SER A 337 -10.44 3.60 1.39
N ALA A 338 -10.21 4.87 1.74
CA ALA A 338 -11.15 5.62 2.57
C ALA A 338 -12.50 5.81 1.86
N LEU A 339 -12.47 6.18 0.58
CA LEU A 339 -13.68 6.32 -0.23
C LEU A 339 -14.44 4.99 -0.37
N ASN A 340 -13.74 3.88 -0.59
CA ASN A 340 -14.37 2.56 -0.70
C ASN A 340 -15.03 2.13 0.62
N ILE A 341 -14.35 2.30 1.76
CA ILE A 341 -14.91 1.94 3.07
C ILE A 341 -16.09 2.86 3.41
N CYS A 342 -15.96 4.17 3.14
CA CYS A 342 -17.04 5.13 3.34
C CYS A 342 -18.27 4.77 2.49
N TYR A 343 -18.07 4.43 1.21
CA TYR A 343 -19.13 3.98 0.31
C TYR A 343 -19.84 2.73 0.83
N LEU A 344 -19.10 1.71 1.29
CA LEU A 344 -19.68 0.51 1.88
C LEU A 344 -20.42 0.79 3.20
N ALA A 345 -19.92 1.74 4.00
CA ALA A 345 -20.61 2.18 5.22
C ALA A 345 -21.91 2.92 4.92
N ILE A 346 -21.95 3.76 3.87
CA ILE A 346 -23.19 4.40 3.41
C ILE A 346 -24.18 3.34 2.95
N ILE A 347 -23.76 2.36 2.14
CA ILE A 347 -24.65 1.27 1.71
C ILE A 347 -25.22 0.54 2.91
N TRP A 348 -24.37 0.17 3.88
CA TRP A 348 -24.81 -0.49 5.10
C TRP A 348 -25.84 0.34 5.87
N HIS A 349 -25.60 1.64 6.00
CA HIS A 349 -26.52 2.55 6.66
C HIS A 349 -27.86 2.67 5.93
N GLU A 350 -27.86 2.70 4.59
CA GLU A 350 -29.10 2.80 3.81
C GLU A 350 -29.90 1.49 3.80
N THR A 351 -29.22 0.33 3.76
CA THR A 351 -29.91 -0.97 3.72
C THR A 351 -30.22 -1.54 5.09
N GLN A 352 -29.52 -1.09 6.15
CA GLN A 352 -29.58 -1.66 7.50
C GLN A 352 -29.34 -3.18 7.53
N ASP A 353 -28.63 -3.70 6.51
CA ASP A 353 -28.32 -5.11 6.36
C ASP A 353 -26.88 -5.26 5.84
N LEU A 354 -26.04 -5.93 6.63
CA LEU A 354 -24.63 -6.18 6.35
C LEU A 354 -24.38 -7.08 5.14
N SER A 355 -25.35 -7.91 4.72
CA SER A 355 -25.22 -8.77 3.53
C SER A 355 -24.99 -7.95 2.24
N THR A 356 -25.58 -6.75 2.16
CA THR A 356 -25.43 -5.85 0.99
C THR A 356 -23.98 -5.38 0.80
N PRO A 357 -23.34 -4.69 1.77
CA PRO A 357 -21.94 -4.26 1.65
C PRO A 357 -20.96 -5.45 1.61
N VAL A 358 -21.29 -6.59 2.22
CA VAL A 358 -20.46 -7.82 2.11
C VAL A 358 -20.47 -8.34 0.69
N ALA A 359 -21.63 -8.50 0.05
CA ALA A 359 -21.73 -8.94 -1.33
C ALA A 359 -21.02 -7.95 -2.28
N ALA A 360 -21.22 -6.65 -2.07
CA ALA A 360 -20.53 -5.60 -2.83
C ALA A 360 -19.00 -5.69 -2.67
N GLY A 361 -18.53 -5.86 -1.44
CA GLY A 361 -17.12 -6.01 -1.09
C GLY A 361 -16.49 -7.26 -1.70
N ILE A 362 -17.17 -8.41 -1.66
CA ILE A 362 -16.67 -9.68 -2.22
C ILE A 362 -16.47 -9.56 -3.72
N VAL A 363 -17.44 -8.96 -4.43
CA VAL A 363 -17.35 -8.77 -5.88
C VAL A 363 -16.26 -7.77 -6.24
N ALA A 364 -16.20 -6.62 -5.55
CA ALA A 364 -15.19 -5.60 -5.81
C ALA A 364 -13.77 -6.13 -5.51
N PHE A 365 -13.58 -6.80 -4.37
CA PHE A 365 -12.30 -7.40 -3.99
C PHE A 365 -11.92 -8.57 -4.91
N GLY A 366 -12.89 -9.42 -5.26
CA GLY A 366 -12.69 -10.51 -6.21
C GLY A 366 -12.26 -10.03 -7.59
N ALA A 367 -12.84 -8.94 -8.10
CA ALA A 367 -12.42 -8.31 -9.34
C ALA A 367 -10.95 -7.82 -9.26
N GLU A 368 -10.57 -7.15 -8.16
CA GLU A 368 -9.19 -6.71 -7.93
C GLU A 368 -8.21 -7.87 -7.86
N LEU A 369 -8.56 -8.96 -7.16
CA LEU A 369 -7.72 -10.16 -7.08
C LEU A 369 -7.56 -10.83 -8.44
N TYR A 370 -8.66 -11.00 -9.19
CA TYR A 370 -8.65 -11.58 -10.52
C TYR A 370 -7.75 -10.79 -11.48
N LEU A 371 -7.90 -9.46 -11.49
CA LEU A 371 -7.09 -8.57 -12.32
C LEU A 371 -5.62 -8.60 -11.92
N SER A 372 -5.32 -8.74 -10.63
CA SER A 372 -3.94 -8.84 -10.12
C SER A 372 -3.30 -10.18 -10.48
N GLN A 373 -4.03 -11.29 -10.35
CA GLN A 373 -3.58 -12.62 -10.76
C GLN A 373 -3.26 -12.66 -12.26
N ARG A 374 -4.12 -12.06 -13.10
CA ARG A 374 -3.89 -11.93 -14.54
C ARG A 374 -2.66 -11.09 -14.87
N ALA A 375 -2.41 -10.01 -14.11
CA ALA A 375 -1.20 -9.21 -14.31
C ALA A 375 0.08 -10.00 -13.96
N LEU A 376 0.06 -10.77 -12.86
CA LEU A 376 1.18 -11.61 -12.43
C LEU A 376 1.45 -12.76 -13.42
N SER A 377 0.41 -13.40 -13.95
CA SER A 377 0.57 -14.48 -14.93
C SER A 377 1.19 -13.98 -16.25
N LEU A 378 0.81 -12.80 -16.71
CA LEU A 378 1.41 -12.16 -17.89
C LEU A 378 2.89 -11.81 -17.65
N LYS A 379 3.23 -11.29 -16.46
CA LYS A 379 4.62 -10.95 -16.11
C LYS A 379 5.51 -12.21 -16.02
N SER A 380 5.03 -13.28 -15.38
CA SER A 380 5.78 -14.54 -15.29
C SER A 380 5.97 -15.19 -16.66
N ALA A 381 4.96 -15.16 -17.53
CA ALA A 381 5.07 -15.63 -18.91
C ALA A 381 6.10 -14.82 -19.71
N ALA A 382 6.13 -13.49 -19.54
CA ALA A 382 7.11 -12.64 -20.20
C ALA A 382 8.54 -12.94 -19.72
N ARG A 383 8.76 -13.16 -18.42
CA ARG A 383 10.08 -13.53 -17.87
C ARG A 383 10.58 -14.87 -18.39
N LYS A 384 9.69 -15.88 -18.49
CA LYS A 384 10.04 -17.19 -19.06
C LYS A 384 10.48 -17.08 -20.52
N LYS A 385 9.84 -16.21 -21.31
CA LYS A 385 10.24 -15.97 -22.71
C LYS A 385 11.63 -15.35 -22.81
N VAL A 386 11.92 -14.33 -21.99
CA VAL A 386 13.25 -13.70 -21.95
C VAL A 386 14.32 -14.71 -21.53
N ALA A 387 14.08 -15.50 -20.48
CA ALA A 387 15.02 -16.53 -20.04
C ALA A 387 15.28 -17.60 -21.11
N ALA A 388 14.25 -17.98 -21.87
CA ALA A 388 14.38 -18.93 -22.99
C ALA A 388 15.16 -18.33 -24.17
N GLU A 389 14.95 -17.04 -24.48
CA GLU A 389 15.73 -16.32 -25.50
C GLU A 389 17.20 -16.19 -25.08
N GLU A 390 17.49 -15.86 -23.82
CA GLU A 390 18.85 -15.82 -23.28
C GLU A 390 19.55 -17.18 -23.34
N GLN A 391 18.84 -18.28 -23.06
CA GLN A 391 19.38 -19.63 -23.20
C GLN A 391 19.72 -19.96 -24.66
N ARG A 392 18.84 -19.61 -25.61
CA ARG A 392 19.08 -19.81 -27.05
C ARG A 392 20.25 -19.00 -27.59
N THR A 393 20.55 -17.83 -27.02
CA THR A 393 21.71 -17.04 -27.44
C THR A 393 23.05 -17.55 -26.90
N LYS A 394 23.02 -18.46 -25.92
CA LYS A 394 24.22 -19.08 -25.32
C LYS A 394 24.59 -20.41 -25.96
N GLU A 395 23.65 -21.06 -26.64
CA GLU A 395 23.85 -22.22 -27.53
C GLU A 395 24.33 -21.75 -28.90
#